data_AF-A0A6V8D3U8-F1
#
_entry.id   AF-A0A6V8D3U8-F1
#
_cell.length_a   1.000
_cell.length_b   1.000
_cell.length_c   1.000
_cell.angle_alpha   90.00
_cell.angle_beta   90.00
_cell.angle_gamma   90.00
#
_symmetry.space_group_name_H-M   'P 1'
#
loop_
_entity.id
_entity.type
_entity.pdbx_description
1 polymer ?
#
loop_
_entity_poly.entity_id
_entity_poly.type
_entity_poly.pdbx_seq_one_letter_code
_entity_poly.pdbx_strand_id
1 'polypeptide(L)'
;EGHKVDTEGNPIVHDDSDEAEIGAGDTIITASGEVIPAAAAGVNRLMAEDEAPLVELYEAQALAANPFLVAPSTGPTAKSNTVGAPTVAALLLDHMSGMAAVNFAQKAINSGMLTQEEGNAVLAIVQLATPGEAEAALEDHLPHRDLLTFSALVTSWRQVKQLRGEE
;
A
#
# COMPACT_ATOMS: atom_id res chain seq x y z
N GLU A 1 -26.20 -59.75 7.60
CA GLU A 1 -26.82 -58.83 8.58
C GLU A 1 -27.56 -59.62 9.63
N GLY A 2 -27.36 -59.30 10.91
CA GLY A 2 -28.05 -59.97 12.01
C GLY A 2 -29.48 -59.46 12.14
N HIS A 3 -30.47 -60.32 11.87
CA HIS A 3 -31.87 -60.04 12.16
C HIS A 3 -32.05 -59.94 13.67
N LYS A 4 -32.48 -58.77 14.16
CA LYS A 4 -32.88 -58.61 15.56
C LYS A 4 -34.26 -59.26 15.72
N VAL A 5 -34.31 -60.26 16.58
CA VAL A 5 -35.53 -60.95 17.00
C VAL A 5 -35.88 -60.51 18.42
N ASP A 6 -37.16 -60.40 18.73
CA ASP A 6 -37.63 -60.14 20.10
C ASP A 6 -37.40 -61.36 21.03
N THR A 7 -37.70 -61.21 22.32
CA THR A 7 -37.52 -62.26 23.33
C THR A 7 -38.36 -63.53 23.10
N GLU A 8 -39.26 -63.52 22.12
CA GLU A 8 -40.09 -64.66 21.71
C GLU A 8 -39.72 -65.21 20.32
N GLY A 9 -38.68 -64.64 19.69
CA GLY A 9 -38.07 -65.15 18.47
C GLY A 9 -38.70 -64.67 17.17
N ASN A 10 -39.55 -63.63 17.20
CA ASN A 10 -40.14 -63.07 15.98
C ASN A 10 -39.26 -61.97 15.37
N PRO A 11 -39.18 -61.87 14.04
CA PRO A 11 -38.37 -60.86 13.35
C PRO A 11 -38.98 -59.47 13.55
N ILE A 12 -38.17 -58.52 14.04
CA ILE A 12 -38.59 -57.13 14.20
C ILE A 12 -38.51 -56.45 12.82
N VAL A 13 -39.66 -56.27 12.18
CA VAL A 13 -39.81 -55.43 10.99
C VAL A 13 -39.98 -53.97 11.44
N HIS A 14 -38.95 -53.15 11.23
CA HIS A 14 -39.06 -51.69 11.31
C HIS A 14 -39.69 -51.22 10.00
N ASP A 15 -40.96 -50.82 10.07
CA ASP A 15 -41.65 -50.09 9.00
C ASP A 15 -41.49 -48.60 9.31
N ASP A 16 -40.35 -48.03 8.92
CA ASP A 16 -40.18 -46.58 8.84
C ASP A 16 -39.94 -46.23 7.37
N SER A 17 -41.00 -46.37 6.59
CA SER A 17 -41.17 -45.62 5.36
C SER A 17 -41.43 -44.14 5.70
N ASP A 18 -40.42 -43.47 6.22
CA ASP A 18 -40.32 -42.01 6.20
C ASP A 18 -39.17 -41.67 5.26
N GLU A 19 -39.52 -41.65 3.98
CA GLU A 19 -38.79 -40.98 2.93
C GLU A 19 -38.82 -39.49 3.25
N ALA A 20 -37.97 -39.08 4.20
CA ALA A 20 -37.77 -37.69 4.55
C ALA A 20 -37.20 -37.01 3.31
N GLU A 21 -38.07 -36.27 2.62
CA GLU A 21 -37.74 -35.35 1.54
C GLU A 21 -36.57 -34.48 1.97
N ILE A 22 -35.36 -34.89 1.58
CA ILE A 22 -34.16 -34.07 1.66
C ILE A 22 -34.28 -33.06 0.52
N GLY A 23 -35.07 -32.01 0.72
CA GLY A 23 -35.18 -30.94 -0.26
C GLY A 23 -36.38 -30.03 -0.07
N ALA A 24 -36.28 -29.04 0.81
CA ALA A 24 -36.65 -27.66 0.51
C ALA A 24 -36.58 -26.77 1.76
N GLY A 25 -35.56 -25.91 1.81
CA GLY A 25 -35.64 -24.53 2.30
C GLY A 25 -36.16 -24.23 3.71
N ASP A 26 -35.39 -23.43 4.45
CA ASP A 26 -35.90 -22.64 5.57
C ASP A 26 -37.22 -21.93 5.18
N THR A 27 -38.21 -21.92 6.05
CA THR A 27 -39.55 -21.40 5.75
C THR A 27 -39.81 -20.21 6.64
N ILE A 28 -39.90 -19.01 6.05
CA ILE A 28 -40.12 -17.78 6.81
C ILE A 28 -41.63 -17.56 6.97
N ILE A 29 -42.09 -17.48 8.21
CA ILE A 29 -43.47 -17.15 8.57
C ILE A 29 -43.51 -15.67 8.99
N THR A 30 -44.23 -14.86 8.23
CA THR A 30 -44.39 -13.42 8.53
C THR A 30 -45.47 -13.17 9.58
N ALA A 31 -45.46 -11.99 10.23
CA ALA A 31 -46.46 -11.63 11.26
C ALA A 31 -47.91 -11.56 10.74
N SER A 32 -48.11 -11.55 9.42
CA SER A 32 -49.41 -11.66 8.75
C SER A 32 -49.83 -13.11 8.47
N GLY A 33 -49.01 -14.10 8.85
CA GLY A 33 -49.27 -15.52 8.62
C GLY A 33 -48.96 -16.00 7.19
N GLU A 34 -48.33 -15.15 6.37
CA GLU A 34 -47.91 -15.52 5.02
C GLU A 34 -46.61 -16.33 5.08
N VAL A 35 -46.63 -17.49 4.41
CA VAL A 35 -45.53 -18.46 4.38
C VAL A 35 -44.75 -18.27 3.09
N ILE A 36 -43.49 -17.81 3.20
CA ILE A 36 -42.62 -17.57 2.05
C ILE A 36 -41.50 -18.62 2.07
N PRO A 37 -41.34 -19.44 1.00
CA PRO A 37 -40.22 -20.37 0.91
C PRO A 37 -38.91 -19.56 0.78
N ALA A 38 -37.93 -19.77 1.68
CA ALA A 38 -36.68 -18.98 1.69
C ALA A 38 -35.84 -19.15 0.41
N ALA A 39 -36.14 -20.15 -0.43
CA ALA A 39 -35.54 -20.32 -1.75
C ALA A 39 -35.99 -19.27 -2.78
N ALA A 40 -37.12 -18.58 -2.58
CA ALA A 40 -37.64 -17.61 -3.55
C ALA A 40 -37.01 -16.21 -3.42
N ALA A 41 -36.34 -15.91 -2.29
CA ALA A 41 -35.81 -14.59 -2.01
C ALA A 41 -34.35 -14.63 -1.53
N GLY A 42 -33.43 -14.77 -2.49
CA GLY A 42 -32.25 -13.90 -2.52
C GLY A 42 -31.04 -14.23 -1.65
N VAL A 43 -30.97 -15.33 -0.91
CA VAL A 43 -29.73 -15.65 -0.16
C VAL A 43 -28.57 -15.97 -1.10
N ASN A 44 -28.83 -16.60 -2.25
CA ASN A 44 -27.79 -16.92 -3.23
C ASN A 44 -27.25 -15.70 -4.01
N ARG A 45 -27.88 -14.53 -3.88
CA ARG A 45 -27.41 -13.27 -4.52
C ARG A 45 -26.51 -12.45 -3.60
N LEU A 46 -26.53 -12.71 -2.29
CA LEU A 46 -25.77 -11.94 -1.32
C LEU A 46 -24.33 -12.45 -1.14
N MET A 47 -23.99 -13.63 -1.67
CA MET A 47 -22.64 -14.20 -1.58
C MET A 47 -21.79 -14.03 -2.85
N ALA A 48 -22.41 -13.85 -4.02
CA ALA A 48 -21.69 -13.79 -5.29
C ALA A 48 -20.95 -12.45 -5.52
N GLU A 49 -21.31 -11.41 -4.78
CA GLU A 49 -20.86 -10.03 -5.04
C GLU A 49 -19.85 -9.51 -4.00
N ASP A 50 -19.60 -10.27 -2.92
CA ASP A 50 -18.68 -9.89 -1.82
C ASP A 50 -17.43 -10.80 -1.75
N GLU A 51 -17.23 -11.66 -2.76
CA GLU A 51 -16.02 -12.49 -2.87
C GLU A 51 -14.94 -11.71 -3.62
N ALA A 52 -14.34 -10.72 -2.95
CA ALA A 52 -13.00 -10.29 -3.36
C ALA A 52 -12.11 -11.56 -3.40
N PRO A 53 -11.44 -11.85 -4.52
CA PRO A 53 -10.67 -13.09 -4.66
C PRO A 53 -9.75 -13.28 -3.47
N LEU A 54 -9.81 -14.44 -2.80
CA LEU A 54 -9.03 -14.71 -1.57
C LEU A 54 -7.52 -14.45 -1.74
N VAL A 55 -7.03 -14.51 -2.98
CA VAL A 55 -5.66 -14.15 -3.37
C VAL A 55 -5.40 -12.64 -3.21
N GLU A 56 -6.33 -11.78 -3.63
CA GLU A 56 -6.23 -10.32 -3.44
C GLU A 56 -6.32 -9.95 -1.95
N LEU A 57 -7.14 -10.68 -1.17
CA LEU A 57 -7.17 -10.52 0.29
C LEU A 57 -5.89 -10.99 0.97
N TYR A 58 -5.29 -12.08 0.46
CA TYR A 58 -3.97 -12.56 0.91
C TYR A 58 -2.87 -11.54 0.58
N GLU A 59 -2.93 -10.90 -0.59
CA GLU A 59 -2.02 -9.81 -0.96
C GLU A 59 -2.23 -8.58 -0.09
N ALA A 60 -3.48 -8.15 0.14
CA ALA A 60 -3.80 -7.02 0.99
C ALA A 60 -3.38 -7.25 2.46
N GLN A 61 -3.54 -8.47 2.99
CA GLN A 61 -3.12 -8.80 4.34
C GLN A 61 -1.60 -8.98 4.46
N ALA A 62 -0.93 -9.49 3.43
CA ALA A 62 0.53 -9.52 3.35
C ALA A 62 1.12 -8.10 3.27
N LEU A 63 0.47 -7.18 2.56
CA LEU A 63 0.82 -5.76 2.53
C LEU A 63 0.58 -5.10 3.90
N ALA A 64 -0.56 -5.34 4.55
CA ALA A 64 -0.88 -4.79 5.86
C ALA A 64 0.06 -5.27 6.97
N ALA A 65 0.60 -6.49 6.86
CA ALA A 65 1.58 -7.03 7.78
C ALA A 65 3.03 -6.60 7.50
N ASN A 66 3.31 -6.00 6.33
CA ASN A 66 4.67 -5.62 5.94
C ASN A 66 4.88 -4.09 5.98
N PRO A 67 5.48 -3.57 7.07
CA PRO A 67 5.71 -2.13 7.24
C PRO A 67 6.68 -1.52 6.22
N PHE A 68 7.38 -2.33 5.41
CA PHE A 68 8.24 -1.84 4.32
C PHE A 68 7.51 -1.64 3.00
N LEU A 69 6.34 -2.28 2.82
CA LEU A 69 5.56 -2.19 1.58
C LEU A 69 4.43 -1.15 1.66
N VAL A 70 4.09 -0.69 2.87
CA VAL A 70 3.14 0.41 3.09
C VAL A 70 3.91 1.71 3.26
N ALA A 71 4.17 2.42 2.17
CA ALA A 71 4.52 3.83 2.28
C ALA A 71 3.25 4.58 2.72
N PRO A 72 3.20 5.18 3.94
CA PRO A 72 2.01 5.88 4.38
C PRO A 72 1.82 7.10 3.47
N SER A 73 0.77 7.10 2.64
CA SER A 73 0.41 8.27 1.82
C SER A 73 -0.14 9.42 2.69
N THR A 74 -0.67 9.10 3.88
CA THR A 74 -1.16 10.05 4.86
C THR A 74 -0.77 9.61 6.27
N GLY A 75 -0.43 10.59 7.14
CA GLY A 75 -0.06 10.34 8.53
C GLY A 75 1.12 11.19 9.01
N PRO A 76 1.34 11.31 10.33
CA PRO A 76 2.42 12.10 10.92
C PRO A 76 3.82 11.60 10.51
N THR A 77 3.96 10.32 10.17
CA THR A 77 5.20 9.70 9.67
C THR A 77 5.35 9.78 8.14
N ALA A 78 4.27 10.07 7.40
CA ALA A 78 4.30 10.29 5.94
C ALA A 78 5.16 11.50 5.54
N LYS A 79 5.37 12.45 6.47
CA LYS A 79 6.30 13.58 6.33
C LYS A 79 7.74 13.25 6.73
N SER A 80 7.98 12.15 7.43
CA SER A 80 9.33 11.78 7.90
C SER A 80 10.14 11.01 6.86
N ASN A 81 9.49 10.50 5.81
CA ASN A 81 10.14 9.81 4.68
C ASN A 81 10.20 10.67 3.40
N THR A 82 10.01 12.00 3.51
CA THR A 82 9.97 12.87 2.33
C THR A 82 11.37 13.27 1.92
N VAL A 83 11.89 12.60 0.92
CA VAL A 83 13.01 13.13 0.14
C VAL A 83 12.54 14.42 -0.54
N GLY A 84 13.25 15.52 -0.33
CA GLY A 84 12.91 16.83 -0.89
C GLY A 84 14.12 17.76 -0.96
N ALA A 85 13.88 19.03 -1.29
CA ALA A 85 14.92 20.06 -1.37
C ALA A 85 15.85 20.10 -0.14
N PRO A 86 15.36 19.96 1.12
CA PRO A 86 16.24 19.95 2.30
C PRO A 86 17.19 18.75 2.35
N THR A 87 16.74 17.57 1.94
CA THR A 87 17.57 16.36 1.92
C THR A 87 18.66 16.47 0.87
N VAL A 88 18.31 16.99 -0.32
CA VAL A 88 19.26 17.22 -1.40
C VAL A 88 20.27 18.30 -1.01
N ALA A 89 19.83 19.41 -0.42
CA ALA A 89 20.71 20.48 0.05
C ALA A 89 21.65 20.00 1.16
N ALA A 90 21.15 19.18 2.10
CA ALA A 90 21.98 18.59 3.15
C ALA A 90 23.09 17.69 2.58
N LEU A 91 22.80 16.86 1.57
CA LEU A 91 23.81 16.05 0.89
C LEU A 91 24.91 16.93 0.26
N LEU A 92 24.52 18.04 -0.39
CA LEU A 92 25.50 18.95 -0.97
C LEU A 92 26.38 19.57 0.13
N LEU A 93 25.77 20.10 1.18
CA LEU A 93 26.49 20.80 2.25
C LEU A 93 27.34 19.88 3.14
N ASP A 94 27.09 18.57 3.15
CA ASP A 94 27.94 17.58 3.83
C ASP A 94 29.27 17.35 3.09
N HIS A 95 29.26 17.55 1.76
CA HIS A 95 30.41 17.24 0.91
C HIS A 95 31.11 18.46 0.32
N MET A 96 30.49 19.65 0.34
CA MET A 96 31.11 20.85 -0.20
C MET A 96 30.66 22.13 0.51
N SER A 97 31.41 23.21 0.32
CA SER A 97 31.10 24.52 0.88
C SER A 97 29.80 25.10 0.30
N GLY A 98 29.21 26.08 0.98
CA GLY A 98 28.01 26.77 0.48
C GLY A 98 28.22 27.34 -0.93
N MET A 99 29.40 27.91 -1.21
CA MET A 99 29.71 28.45 -2.54
C MET A 99 29.84 27.35 -3.61
N ALA A 100 30.52 26.24 -3.30
CA ALA A 100 30.62 25.09 -4.20
C ALA A 100 29.24 24.46 -4.48
N ALA A 101 28.41 24.33 -3.45
CA ALA A 101 27.07 23.76 -3.56
C ALA A 101 26.15 24.62 -4.43
N VAL A 102 26.28 25.95 -4.40
CA VAL A 102 25.57 26.83 -5.34
C VAL A 102 26.03 26.56 -6.79
N ASN A 103 27.33 26.49 -7.04
CA ASN A 103 27.86 26.21 -8.38
C ASN A 103 27.42 24.83 -8.88
N PHE A 104 27.47 23.81 -8.02
CA PHE A 104 27.00 22.46 -8.33
C PHE A 104 25.50 22.47 -8.67
N ALA A 105 24.66 23.09 -7.84
CA ALA A 105 23.22 23.16 -8.09
C ALA A 105 22.91 23.89 -9.41
N GLN A 106 23.64 24.97 -9.73
CA GLN A 106 23.51 25.67 -11.00
C GLN A 106 23.90 24.79 -12.20
N LYS A 107 25.00 24.03 -12.09
CA LYS A 107 25.42 23.04 -13.09
C LYS A 107 24.38 21.93 -13.24
N ALA A 108 23.80 21.45 -12.13
CA ALA A 108 22.77 20.43 -12.12
C ALA A 108 21.50 20.88 -12.86
N ILE A 109 21.08 22.15 -12.68
CA ILE A 109 20.00 22.77 -13.47
C ILE A 109 20.36 22.81 -14.95
N ASN A 110 21.54 23.33 -15.29
CA ASN A 110 21.98 23.46 -16.68
C ASN A 110 22.12 22.09 -17.39
N SER A 111 22.47 21.05 -16.63
CA SER A 111 22.57 19.67 -17.13
C SER A 111 21.22 18.96 -17.28
N GLY A 112 20.13 19.54 -16.77
CA GLY A 112 18.80 18.92 -16.73
C GLY A 112 18.61 17.87 -15.65
N MET A 113 19.59 17.69 -14.75
CA MET A 113 19.46 16.78 -13.61
C MET A 113 18.44 17.28 -12.60
N LEU A 114 18.38 18.60 -12.38
CA LEU A 114 17.33 19.29 -11.64
C LEU A 114 16.47 20.11 -12.60
N THR A 115 15.16 20.20 -12.34
CA THR A 115 14.32 21.21 -12.99
C THR A 115 14.64 22.60 -12.44
N GLN A 116 14.19 23.66 -13.11
CA GLN A 116 14.40 25.03 -12.61
C GLN A 116 13.76 25.24 -11.23
N GLU A 117 12.57 24.69 -11.01
CA GLU A 117 11.86 24.80 -9.73
C GLU A 117 12.60 24.03 -8.61
N GLU A 118 13.01 22.80 -8.89
CA GLU A 118 13.77 21.97 -7.95
C GLU A 118 15.11 22.63 -7.59
N GLY A 119 15.81 23.13 -8.60
CA GLY A 119 17.06 23.86 -8.45
C GLY A 119 16.91 25.11 -7.61
N ASN A 120 15.88 25.91 -7.86
CA ASN A 120 15.59 27.11 -7.06
C ASN A 120 15.31 26.76 -5.59
N ALA A 121 14.59 25.67 -5.32
CA ALA A 121 14.30 25.23 -3.96
C ALA A 121 15.58 24.77 -3.21
N VAL A 122 16.48 24.05 -3.89
CA VAL A 122 17.78 23.66 -3.32
C VAL A 122 18.68 24.89 -3.12
N LEU A 123 18.75 25.78 -4.11
CA LEU A 123 19.54 27.02 -4.05
C LEU A 123 19.13 27.90 -2.87
N ALA A 124 17.84 28.05 -2.59
CA ALA A 124 17.35 28.85 -1.47
C ALA A 124 17.89 28.37 -0.11
N ILE A 125 18.11 27.06 0.03
CA ILE A 125 18.65 26.47 1.27
C ILE A 125 20.17 26.61 1.30
N VAL A 126 20.85 26.28 0.20
CA VAL A 126 22.31 26.32 0.11
C VAL A 126 22.85 27.75 0.25
N GLN A 127 22.13 28.76 -0.25
CA GLN A 127 22.50 30.17 -0.11
C GLN A 127 22.44 30.67 1.34
N LEU A 128 21.68 30.01 2.22
CA LEU A 128 21.67 30.30 3.66
C LEU A 128 22.89 29.69 4.38
N ALA A 129 23.56 28.73 3.76
CA ALA A 129 24.75 28.11 4.33
C ALA A 129 25.93 29.08 4.34
N THR A 130 26.87 28.84 5.26
CA THR A 130 28.10 29.63 5.30
C THR A 130 28.88 29.41 4.00
N PRO A 131 29.31 30.47 3.29
CA PRO A 131 29.95 30.35 1.98
C PRO A 131 31.20 29.46 1.95
N GLY A 132 31.89 29.34 3.09
CA GLY A 132 33.16 28.61 3.21
C GLY A 132 34.35 29.40 2.64
N GLU A 133 35.53 28.78 2.71
CA GLU A 133 36.75 29.36 2.14
C GLU A 133 36.75 29.23 0.60
N ALA A 134 37.32 30.22 -0.09
CA ALA A 134 37.32 30.27 -1.55
C ALA A 134 38.08 29.10 -2.21
N GLU A 135 39.06 28.50 -1.51
CA GLU A 135 39.78 27.32 -2.00
C GLU A 135 38.88 26.08 -2.04
N ALA A 136 38.02 25.90 -1.04
CA ALA A 136 37.04 24.83 -1.01
C ALA A 136 35.92 25.00 -2.05
N ALA A 137 35.78 26.18 -2.65
CA ALA A 137 34.84 26.42 -3.75
C ALA A 137 35.29 25.78 -5.08
N LEU A 138 36.56 25.38 -5.18
CA LEU A 138 37.12 24.69 -6.35
C LEU A 138 36.67 23.22 -6.42
N GLU A 139 36.34 22.61 -5.27
CA GLU A 139 35.83 21.25 -5.15
C GLU A 139 34.30 21.25 -5.36
N ASP A 140 33.86 21.67 -6.55
CA ASP A 140 32.44 21.81 -6.90
C ASP A 140 31.81 20.54 -7.50
N HIS A 141 32.32 19.37 -7.11
CA HIS A 141 31.85 18.07 -7.57
C HIS A 141 31.57 17.12 -6.42
N LEU A 142 30.56 16.26 -6.59
CA LEU A 142 30.35 15.11 -5.72
C LEU A 142 31.20 13.92 -6.20
N PRO A 143 31.70 13.07 -5.30
CA PRO A 143 32.27 11.79 -5.69
C PRO A 143 31.20 10.91 -6.37
N HIS A 144 31.62 9.96 -7.20
CA HIS A 144 30.70 9.18 -8.05
C HIS A 144 29.57 8.48 -7.29
N ARG A 145 29.87 7.93 -6.10
CA ARG A 145 28.85 7.32 -5.24
C ARG A 145 27.78 8.34 -4.85
N ASP A 146 28.19 9.53 -4.48
CA ASP A 146 27.27 10.55 -3.96
C ASP A 146 26.53 11.27 -5.09
N LEU A 147 27.07 11.26 -6.31
CA LEU A 147 26.30 11.60 -7.52
C LEU A 147 25.16 10.62 -7.77
N LEU A 148 25.40 9.31 -7.58
CA LEU A 148 24.35 8.31 -7.70
C LEU A 148 23.29 8.50 -6.62
N THR A 149 23.68 8.73 -5.37
CA THR A 149 22.72 9.02 -4.29
C THR A 149 21.95 10.29 -4.57
N PHE A 150 22.61 11.36 -5.03
CA PHE A 150 21.96 12.59 -5.46
C PHE A 150 20.88 12.32 -6.53
N SER A 151 21.22 11.57 -7.58
CA SER A 151 20.27 11.22 -8.64
C SER A 151 19.08 10.38 -8.14
N ALA A 152 19.33 9.47 -7.20
CA ALA A 152 18.30 8.65 -6.58
C ALA A 152 17.38 9.51 -5.69
N LEU A 153 17.93 10.46 -4.94
CA LEU A 153 17.16 11.39 -4.10
C LEU A 153 16.28 12.31 -4.95
N VAL A 154 16.80 12.86 -6.04
CA VAL A 154 15.99 13.69 -6.96
C VAL A 154 14.87 12.87 -7.58
N THR A 155 15.14 11.63 -7.99
CA THR A 155 14.11 10.73 -8.52
C THR A 155 13.03 10.41 -7.49
N SER A 156 13.44 10.10 -6.26
CA SER A 156 12.52 9.84 -5.14
C SER A 156 11.69 11.08 -4.80
N TRP A 157 12.31 12.27 -4.79
CA TRP A 157 11.62 13.53 -4.56
C TRP A 157 10.51 13.75 -5.60
N ARG A 158 10.80 13.54 -6.89
CA ARG A 158 9.79 13.65 -7.96
C ARG A 158 8.64 12.65 -7.78
N GLN A 159 8.94 11.40 -7.43
CA GLN A 159 7.91 10.39 -7.14
C GLN A 159 7.03 10.82 -5.96
N VAL A 160 7.63 11.36 -4.90
CA VAL A 160 6.88 11.88 -3.74
C VAL A 160 6.02 13.09 -4.13
N LYS A 161 6.52 14.02 -4.95
CA LYS A 161 5.75 15.17 -5.45
C LYS A 161 4.54 14.70 -6.27
N GLN A 162 4.74 13.70 -7.14
CA GLN A 162 3.67 13.09 -7.94
C GLN A 162 2.61 12.41 -7.08
N LEU A 163 3.01 11.64 -6.06
CA LEU A 163 2.08 11.01 -5.13
C LEU A 163 1.26 12.02 -4.30
N ARG A 164 1.78 13.24 -4.13
CA ARG A 164 1.09 14.33 -3.42
C ARG A 164 0.14 15.13 -4.31
N GLY A 165 0.15 14.93 -5.63
CA GLY A 165 -0.65 15.70 -6.58
C GLY A 165 -0.21 17.16 -6.68
N GLU A 166 1.04 17.45 -6.31
CA GLU A 166 1.66 18.75 -6.49
C GLU A 166 2.25 18.76 -7.90
N GLU A 167 1.55 19.34 -8.90
CA GLU A 167 2.16 19.70 -10.19
C GLU A 167 2.61 21.16 -10.16
#